data_AF-A0A964QM02-F1
#
_entry.id   AF-A0A964QM02-F1
#
_cell.length_a   1.000
_cell.length_b   1.000
_cell.length_c   1.000
_cell.angle_alpha   90.00
_cell.angle_beta   90.00
_cell.angle_gamma   90.00
#
_symmetry.space_group_name_H-M   'P 1'
#
loop_
_entity.id
_entity.type
_entity.pdbx_description
1 polymer ?
#
loop_
_entity_poly.entity_id
_entity_poly.type
_entity_poly.pdbx_seq_one_letter_code
_entity_poly.pdbx_strand_id
1 'polypeptide(L)'
;MLVPALGWGEAPTAKVIVEPMWPQKIKDLKLPGPDTTSITGGLSVVGTGTKVYLRASGTDPDGGAITGATWTLGAIPGGSTATLTAGPITNLYTLTTDKVGDYNLSLTVKDAQNETSAPVSQVITAAKGIADPQKDGKCLKCHLTAYGVDAALIVKGTTPEEKGFVAEEGVQCESCHGPGSLYKSRKTMKDKTAAVAAGLIIPDEKLCKTCHNPESPSYKEFNYAEAKKKIEHPNPNKGKPETE
;
A
#
# COMPACT_ATOMS: atom_id res chain seq x y z
N MET A 1 -21.05 -19.37 -49.21
CA MET A 1 -19.96 -18.56 -48.64
C MET A 1 -20.46 -18.01 -47.31
N LEU A 2 -20.04 -18.62 -46.21
CA LEU A 2 -20.30 -18.12 -44.86
C LEU A 2 -19.35 -16.95 -44.63
N VAL A 3 -19.88 -15.74 -44.50
CA VAL A 3 -19.12 -14.61 -43.98
C VAL A 3 -18.88 -14.91 -42.50
N PRO A 4 -17.62 -15.01 -42.02
CA PRO A 4 -17.38 -15.17 -40.60
C PRO A 4 -17.89 -13.90 -39.91
N ALA A 5 -18.67 -14.06 -38.85
CA ALA A 5 -19.01 -12.95 -37.97
C ALA A 5 -17.70 -12.30 -37.50
N LEU A 6 -17.44 -11.08 -37.94
CA LEU A 6 -16.53 -10.16 -37.27
C LEU A 6 -17.13 -9.93 -35.87
N GLY A 7 -16.75 -10.77 -34.92
CA GLY A 7 -16.92 -10.46 -33.51
C GLY A 7 -16.10 -9.21 -33.24
N TRP A 8 -16.79 -8.12 -32.92
CA TRP A 8 -16.13 -6.91 -32.45
C TRP A 8 -15.61 -7.27 -31.07
N GLY A 9 -14.29 -7.46 -30.93
CA GLY A 9 -13.69 -7.65 -29.63
C GLY A 9 -13.99 -6.42 -28.76
N GLU A 10 -14.11 -6.64 -27.45
CA GLU A 10 -14.32 -5.55 -26.52
C GLU A 10 -12.96 -5.00 -26.07
N ALA A 11 -12.76 -3.70 -26.28
CA ALA A 11 -11.51 -3.05 -25.91
C ALA A 11 -11.12 -3.29 -24.43
N PRO A 12 -9.82 -3.44 -24.13
CA PRO A 12 -9.36 -3.75 -22.79
C PRO A 12 -9.59 -2.57 -21.84
N THR A 13 -9.56 -2.85 -20.53
CA THR A 13 -9.58 -1.83 -19.49
C THR A 13 -8.20 -1.66 -18.89
N ALA A 14 -7.68 -0.42 -18.87
CA ALA A 14 -6.41 -0.09 -18.22
C ALA A 14 -6.58 0.16 -16.72
N LYS A 15 -5.53 -0.14 -15.96
CA LYS A 15 -5.41 0.18 -14.53
C LYS A 15 -3.99 0.58 -14.19
N VAL A 16 -3.85 1.72 -13.52
CA VAL A 16 -2.60 2.12 -12.88
C VAL A 16 -2.54 1.54 -11.48
N ILE A 17 -1.43 0.88 -11.15
CA ILE A 17 -1.14 0.43 -9.79
C ILE A 17 0.09 1.21 -9.31
N VAL A 18 -0.06 2.00 -8.25
CA VAL A 18 1.09 2.56 -7.53
C VAL A 18 1.68 1.43 -6.70
N GLU A 19 2.78 0.87 -7.18
CA GLU A 19 3.31 -0.40 -6.73
C GLU A 19 4.06 -0.21 -5.39
N PRO A 20 3.60 -0.84 -4.28
CA PRO A 20 4.39 -0.87 -3.06
C PRO A 20 5.59 -1.80 -3.24
N MET A 21 6.74 -1.37 -2.70
CA MET A 21 8.01 -2.09 -2.75
C MET A 21 8.49 -2.34 -1.32
N TRP A 22 8.40 -3.58 -0.87
CA TRP A 22 8.93 -4.02 0.42
C TRP A 22 10.16 -4.92 0.22
N PRO A 23 11.02 -5.12 1.24
CA PRO A 23 12.30 -5.80 1.08
C PRO A 23 12.22 -7.17 0.40
N GLN A 24 11.22 -7.99 0.76
CA GLN A 24 11.06 -9.31 0.16
C GLN A 24 10.67 -9.23 -1.32
N LYS A 25 9.73 -8.35 -1.67
CA LYS A 25 9.32 -8.16 -3.06
C LYS A 25 10.43 -7.63 -3.95
N ILE A 26 11.27 -6.72 -3.44
CA ILE A 26 12.45 -6.24 -4.18
C ILE A 26 13.39 -7.42 -4.52
N LYS A 27 13.60 -8.33 -3.56
CA LYS A 27 14.40 -9.55 -3.77
C LYS A 27 13.74 -10.50 -4.78
N ASP A 28 12.43 -10.74 -4.64
CA ASP A 28 11.67 -11.64 -5.52
C ASP A 28 11.65 -11.14 -6.97
N LEU A 29 11.52 -9.82 -7.15
CA LEU A 29 11.57 -9.15 -8.46
C LEU A 29 12.99 -8.98 -9.01
N LYS A 30 14.02 -9.30 -8.21
CA LYS A 30 15.44 -9.19 -8.58
C LYS A 30 15.81 -7.81 -9.14
N LEU A 31 15.32 -6.75 -8.51
CA LEU A 31 15.57 -5.39 -9.01
C LEU A 31 17.07 -5.06 -8.95
N PRO A 32 17.64 -4.45 -10.02
CA PRO A 32 19.05 -4.15 -10.09
C PRO A 32 19.40 -2.76 -9.50
N GLY A 33 20.68 -2.57 -9.22
CA GLY A 33 21.27 -1.26 -8.96
C GLY A 33 20.61 -0.48 -7.81
N PRO A 34 20.31 0.82 -7.99
CA PRO A 34 19.77 1.66 -6.91
C PRO A 34 18.36 1.26 -6.47
N ASP A 35 17.68 0.37 -7.20
CA ASP A 35 16.33 -0.11 -6.85
C ASP A 35 16.35 -1.23 -5.80
N THR A 36 17.52 -1.79 -5.48
CA THR A 36 17.70 -2.84 -4.45
C THR A 36 17.33 -2.40 -3.03
N THR A 37 17.29 -1.09 -2.77
CA THR A 37 16.99 -0.50 -1.46
C THR A 37 15.79 0.45 -1.49
N SER A 38 15.09 0.54 -2.62
CA SER A 38 14.04 1.53 -2.86
C SER A 38 12.68 1.03 -2.35
N ILE A 39 12.44 1.24 -1.05
CA ILE A 39 11.21 0.82 -0.37
C ILE A 39 10.13 1.89 -0.55
N THR A 40 8.93 1.49 -0.97
CA THR A 40 7.79 2.40 -1.18
C THR A 40 6.49 1.81 -0.62
N GLY A 41 5.62 2.66 -0.08
CA GLY A 41 4.32 2.27 0.45
C GLY A 41 3.20 2.14 -0.58
N GLY A 42 3.47 2.35 -1.88
CA GLY A 42 2.43 2.35 -2.92
C GLY A 42 1.46 3.54 -2.82
N LEU A 43 1.91 4.67 -2.27
CA LEU A 43 1.07 5.84 -2.03
C LEU A 43 1.06 6.78 -3.24
N SER A 44 -0.10 7.34 -3.55
CA SER A 44 -0.24 8.42 -4.54
C SER A 44 0.17 9.79 -4.01
N VAL A 45 0.40 9.93 -2.70
CA VAL A 45 0.91 11.16 -2.07
C VAL A 45 2.22 10.83 -1.40
N VAL A 46 3.30 11.49 -1.81
CA VAL A 46 4.67 11.19 -1.41
C VAL A 46 5.46 12.46 -1.09
N GLY A 47 6.64 12.32 -0.50
CA GLY A 47 7.55 13.44 -0.26
C GLY A 47 8.33 13.83 -1.51
N THR A 48 8.81 15.08 -1.59
CA THR A 48 9.71 15.50 -2.68
C THR A 48 11.02 14.69 -2.64
N GLY A 49 11.48 14.24 -3.80
CA GLY A 49 12.62 13.34 -3.97
C GLY A 49 12.25 11.86 -3.89
N THR A 50 10.99 11.53 -3.59
CA THR A 50 10.56 10.13 -3.49
C THR A 50 10.45 9.52 -4.89
N LYS A 51 11.10 8.36 -5.05
CA LYS A 51 10.89 7.48 -6.20
C LYS A 51 9.61 6.67 -6.00
N VAL A 52 8.71 6.73 -6.96
CA VAL A 52 7.50 5.90 -7.00
C VAL A 52 7.61 4.87 -8.12
N TYR A 53 7.04 3.69 -7.89
CA TYR A 53 6.91 2.64 -8.89
C TYR A 53 5.46 2.59 -9.37
N LEU A 54 5.28 2.55 -10.69
CA LEU A 54 3.99 2.55 -11.35
C LEU A 54 3.92 1.31 -12.23
N ARG A 55 2.96 0.43 -11.95
CA ARG A 55 2.73 -0.76 -12.77
C ARG A 55 1.57 -0.51 -13.72
N ALA A 56 1.83 -0.70 -15.01
CA ALA A 56 0.78 -0.80 -16.02
C ALA A 56 0.10 -2.16 -15.88
N SER A 57 -1.23 -2.15 -15.75
CA SER A 57 -2.06 -3.35 -15.69
C SER A 57 -3.28 -3.14 -16.56
N GLY A 58 -3.90 -4.23 -16.97
CA GLY A 58 -5.17 -4.19 -17.66
C GLY A 58 -5.83 -5.56 -17.69
N THR A 59 -7.11 -5.57 -18.04
CA THR A 59 -7.91 -6.76 -18.23
C THR A 59 -8.67 -6.64 -19.53
N ASP A 60 -8.74 -7.74 -20.26
CA ASP A 60 -9.45 -7.84 -21.52
C ASP A 60 -10.77 -8.61 -21.29
N PRO A 61 -11.93 -8.06 -21.68
CA PRO A 61 -13.22 -8.74 -21.50
C PRO A 61 -13.33 -10.07 -22.24
N ASP A 62 -12.62 -10.21 -23.36
CA ASP A 62 -12.57 -11.45 -24.16
C ASP A 62 -11.55 -12.46 -23.63
N GLY A 63 -10.85 -12.12 -22.53
CA GLY A 63 -9.79 -12.93 -21.94
C GLY A 63 -8.46 -12.84 -22.71
N GLY A 64 -8.33 -11.89 -23.62
CA GLY A 64 -7.10 -11.57 -24.33
C GLY A 64 -5.95 -11.17 -23.40
N ALA A 65 -4.72 -11.39 -23.85
CA ALA A 65 -3.54 -10.91 -23.15
C ALA A 65 -3.31 -9.42 -23.43
N ILE A 66 -2.97 -8.65 -22.41
CA ILE A 66 -2.49 -7.27 -22.60
C ILE A 66 -1.06 -7.32 -23.15
N THR A 67 -0.86 -6.77 -24.35
CA THR A 67 0.40 -6.82 -25.11
C THR A 67 1.17 -5.50 -25.11
N GLY A 68 0.52 -4.39 -24.75
CA GLY A 68 1.15 -3.06 -24.78
C GLY A 68 0.62 -2.12 -23.71
N ALA A 69 1.47 -1.18 -23.30
CA ALA A 69 1.13 -0.08 -22.42
C ALA A 69 1.74 1.22 -22.96
N THR A 70 0.92 2.26 -23.06
CA THR A 70 1.36 3.59 -23.47
C THR A 70 1.09 4.59 -22.35
N TRP A 71 2.14 5.25 -21.90
CA TRP A 71 2.07 6.25 -20.84
C TRP A 71 2.23 7.65 -21.40
N THR A 72 1.59 8.61 -20.73
CA THR A 72 1.83 10.04 -20.93
C THR A 72 2.01 10.69 -19.56
N LEU A 73 3.11 11.42 -19.39
CA LEU A 73 3.27 12.35 -18.27
C LEU A 73 2.78 13.72 -18.75
N GLY A 74 1.62 14.13 -18.24
CA GLY A 74 0.97 15.38 -18.58
C GLY A 74 1.52 16.54 -17.76
N ALA A 75 0.63 17.34 -17.18
CA ALA A 75 1.03 18.47 -16.34
C ALA A 75 1.84 17.99 -15.12
N ILE A 76 3.01 18.61 -14.94
CA ILE A 76 3.92 18.43 -13.80
C ILE A 76 4.14 19.79 -13.11
N PRO A 77 4.66 19.83 -11.88
CA PRO A 77 4.87 21.09 -11.16
C PRO A 77 5.85 22.01 -11.89
N GLY A 78 5.65 23.33 -11.75
CA GLY A 78 6.52 24.33 -12.39
C GLY A 78 7.99 24.19 -11.97
N GLY A 79 8.89 24.14 -12.96
CA GLY A 79 10.32 23.93 -12.73
C GLY A 79 10.71 22.48 -12.38
N SER A 80 9.78 21.53 -12.51
CA SER A 80 10.08 20.10 -12.47
C SER A 80 10.77 19.65 -13.76
N THR A 81 11.72 18.73 -13.61
CA THR A 81 12.44 18.00 -14.65
C THR A 81 12.09 16.51 -14.63
N ALA A 82 11.08 16.12 -13.86
CA ALA A 82 10.73 14.72 -13.69
C ALA A 82 10.26 14.10 -15.01
N THR A 83 10.69 12.87 -15.23
CA THR A 83 10.28 12.05 -16.36
C THR A 83 9.76 10.72 -15.87
N LEU A 84 8.75 10.18 -16.55
CA LEU A 84 8.36 8.79 -16.37
C LEU A 84 9.33 7.91 -17.17
N THR A 85 10.04 7.01 -16.50
CA THR A 85 11.02 6.12 -17.14
C THR A 85 10.55 4.68 -17.06
N ALA A 86 10.87 3.89 -18.10
CA ALA A 86 10.72 2.44 -18.02
C ALA A 86 11.57 1.92 -16.85
N GLY A 87 10.93 1.13 -15.99
CA GLY A 87 11.56 0.54 -14.83
C GLY A 87 12.39 -0.69 -15.19
N PRO A 88 13.01 -1.32 -14.19
CA PRO A 88 13.93 -2.45 -14.39
C PRO A 88 13.27 -3.75 -14.86
N ILE A 89 11.94 -3.84 -14.85
CA ILE A 89 11.18 -5.03 -15.25
C ILE A 89 9.96 -4.63 -16.10
N THR A 90 9.44 -5.57 -16.88
CA THR A 90 8.29 -5.35 -17.76
C THR A 90 7.08 -4.78 -17.01
N ASN A 91 6.40 -3.82 -17.64
CA ASN A 91 5.23 -3.11 -17.13
C ASN A 91 5.44 -2.32 -15.84
N LEU A 92 6.67 -2.22 -15.32
CA LEU A 92 7.00 -1.36 -14.19
C LEU A 92 7.69 -0.10 -14.71
N TYR A 93 7.30 1.04 -14.18
CA TYR A 93 7.81 2.36 -14.53
C TYR A 93 8.19 3.10 -13.26
N THR A 94 9.12 4.04 -13.36
CA THR A 94 9.55 4.85 -12.22
C THR A 94 9.37 6.33 -12.49
N LEU A 95 9.00 7.07 -11.45
CA LEU A 95 8.93 8.52 -11.44
C LEU A 95 9.55 9.02 -10.13
N THR A 96 10.42 10.02 -10.20
CA THR A 96 10.95 10.68 -9.01
C THR A 96 10.33 12.07 -8.91
N THR A 97 9.68 12.35 -7.78
CA THR A 97 8.95 13.60 -7.54
C THR A 97 9.88 14.74 -7.14
N ASP A 98 10.53 15.39 -8.09
CA ASP A 98 11.58 16.39 -7.83
C ASP A 98 11.11 17.78 -7.31
N LYS A 99 9.82 18.09 -7.37
CA LYS A 99 9.20 19.34 -6.92
C LYS A 99 7.87 19.06 -6.23
N VAL A 100 7.48 19.96 -5.34
CA VAL A 100 6.16 19.93 -4.69
C VAL A 100 5.07 20.21 -5.73
N GLY A 101 4.01 19.40 -5.72
CA GLY A 101 2.84 19.54 -6.58
C GLY A 101 2.40 18.22 -7.21
N ASP A 102 1.48 18.32 -8.17
CA ASP A 102 0.86 17.17 -8.81
C ASP A 102 1.58 16.76 -10.11
N TYR A 103 1.80 15.47 -10.26
CA TYR A 103 2.31 14.81 -11.45
C TYR A 103 1.18 13.99 -12.07
N ASN A 104 0.65 14.47 -13.20
CA ASN A 104 -0.50 13.87 -13.86
C ASN A 104 -0.06 12.83 -14.88
N LEU A 105 -0.46 11.58 -14.67
CA LEU A 105 -0.14 10.44 -15.53
C LEU A 105 -1.41 9.96 -16.23
N SER A 106 -1.27 9.57 -17.49
CA SER A 106 -2.30 8.86 -18.25
C SER A 106 -1.74 7.56 -18.80
N LEU A 107 -2.52 6.49 -18.72
CA LEU A 107 -2.20 5.17 -19.24
C LEU A 107 -3.29 4.70 -20.21
N THR A 108 -2.88 4.15 -21.34
CA THR A 108 -3.70 3.25 -22.16
C THR A 108 -3.00 1.90 -22.31
N VAL A 109 -3.78 0.83 -22.45
CA VAL A 109 -3.25 -0.51 -22.73
C VAL A 109 -3.79 -1.05 -24.05
N LYS A 110 -3.08 -2.01 -24.61
CA LYS A 110 -3.48 -2.74 -25.81
C LYS A 110 -3.56 -4.23 -25.55
N ASP A 111 -4.51 -4.90 -26.19
CA ASP A 111 -4.67 -6.35 -26.16
C ASP A 111 -3.92 -7.03 -27.32
N ALA A 112 -4.17 -8.32 -27.55
CA ALA A 112 -3.58 -9.09 -28.64
C ALA A 112 -4.19 -8.79 -30.02
N GLN A 113 -5.37 -8.18 -30.04
CA GLN A 113 -6.14 -7.75 -31.21
C GLN A 113 -5.79 -6.30 -31.61
N ASN A 114 -4.91 -5.65 -30.85
CA ASN A 114 -4.46 -4.27 -31.01
C ASN A 114 -5.58 -3.24 -30.76
N GLU A 115 -6.62 -3.61 -30.02
CA GLU A 115 -7.62 -2.67 -29.52
C GLU A 115 -7.03 -1.90 -28.34
N THR A 116 -7.48 -0.67 -28.15
CA THR A 116 -6.88 0.26 -27.18
C THR A 116 -7.91 0.66 -26.13
N SER A 117 -7.51 0.60 -24.87
CA SER A 117 -8.38 1.02 -23.76
C SER A 117 -8.69 2.51 -23.81
N ALA A 118 -9.77 2.91 -23.14
CA ALA A 118 -9.92 4.29 -22.70
C ALA A 118 -8.73 4.70 -21.80
N PRO A 119 -8.33 5.99 -21.80
CA PRO A 119 -7.25 6.46 -20.93
C PRO A 119 -7.70 6.44 -19.47
N VAL A 120 -6.84 5.92 -18.59
CA VAL A 120 -6.99 6.04 -17.15
C VAL A 120 -5.98 7.05 -16.61
N SER A 121 -6.45 7.95 -15.74
CA SER A 121 -5.61 8.97 -15.12
C SER A 121 -5.16 8.54 -13.71
N GLN A 122 -3.92 8.85 -13.38
CA GLN A 122 -3.37 8.73 -12.03
C GLN A 122 -2.61 10.01 -11.68
N VAL A 123 -2.83 10.55 -10.49
CA VAL A 123 -2.08 11.70 -9.99
C VAL A 123 -1.14 11.22 -8.89
N ILE A 124 0.14 11.62 -8.97
CA ILE A 124 1.09 11.50 -7.87
C ILE A 124 1.34 12.90 -7.31
N THR A 125 1.04 13.13 -6.05
CA THR A 125 1.21 14.42 -5.39
C THR A 125 2.46 14.40 -4.53
N ALA A 126 3.39 15.29 -4.81
CA ALA A 126 4.53 15.54 -3.95
C ALA A 126 4.16 16.62 -2.92
N ALA A 127 4.00 16.23 -1.66
CA ALA A 127 3.58 17.14 -0.61
C ALA A 127 4.77 17.90 -0.01
N LYS A 128 4.55 19.18 0.32
CA LYS A 128 5.56 20.05 0.96
C LYS A 128 5.84 19.58 2.39
N GLY A 129 7.12 19.55 2.76
CA GLY A 129 7.55 19.29 4.14
C GLY A 129 7.59 17.83 4.55
N ILE A 130 7.52 16.91 3.58
CA ILE A 130 7.77 15.48 3.76
C ILE A 130 9.06 15.18 2.98
N ALA A 131 10.21 15.13 3.66
CA ALA A 131 11.48 14.82 3.01
C ALA A 131 11.67 13.30 2.88
N ASP A 132 11.52 12.59 4.00
CA ASP A 132 11.57 11.12 4.06
C ASP A 132 10.43 10.62 4.95
N PRO A 133 9.32 10.10 4.37
CA PRO A 133 8.21 9.55 5.15
C PRO A 133 8.63 8.44 6.13
N GLN A 134 9.75 7.75 5.89
CA GLN A 134 10.24 6.68 6.76
C GLN A 134 10.97 7.22 8.00
N LYS A 135 11.26 8.53 8.04
CA LYS A 135 11.95 9.19 9.16
C LYS A 135 11.14 10.33 9.76
N ASP A 136 10.10 10.81 9.08
CA ASP A 136 9.26 11.89 9.56
C ASP A 136 8.23 11.37 10.59
N GLY A 137 8.31 11.90 11.81
CA GLY A 137 7.36 11.56 12.88
C GLY A 137 5.89 11.81 12.51
N LYS A 138 5.62 12.77 11.61
CA LYS A 138 4.25 13.02 11.10
C LYS A 138 3.69 11.85 10.32
N CYS A 139 4.55 11.04 9.70
CA CYS A 139 4.18 9.83 8.97
C CYS A 139 4.24 8.60 9.89
N LEU A 140 5.31 8.50 10.70
CA LEU A 140 5.52 7.35 11.58
C LEU A 140 4.46 7.21 12.67
N LYS A 141 3.81 8.31 13.09
CA LYS A 141 2.68 8.25 14.05
C LYS A 141 1.54 7.31 13.65
N CYS A 142 1.35 7.08 12.35
CA CYS A 142 0.32 6.17 11.84
C CYS A 142 0.92 4.88 11.25
N HIS A 143 2.15 4.94 10.73
CA HIS A 143 2.76 3.86 9.93
C HIS A 143 3.76 2.99 10.68
N LEU A 144 4.03 3.28 11.96
CA LEU A 144 4.95 2.51 12.79
C LEU A 144 4.25 2.15 14.11
N THR A 145 4.09 0.85 14.35
CA THR A 145 3.44 0.31 15.56
C THR A 145 4.03 0.86 16.87
N ALA A 146 5.34 1.05 16.91
CA ALA A 146 6.06 1.49 18.11
C ALA A 146 6.34 3.00 18.14
N TYR A 147 5.67 3.82 17.31
CA TYR A 147 5.89 5.27 17.35
C TYR A 147 5.47 5.87 18.69
N GLY A 148 6.35 6.65 19.30
CA GLY A 148 6.10 7.28 20.60
C GLY A 148 6.10 6.31 21.80
N VAL A 149 6.42 5.02 21.57
CA VAL A 149 6.62 4.05 22.65
C VAL A 149 8.02 4.23 23.23
N ASP A 150 8.13 4.14 24.56
CA ASP A 150 9.43 4.15 25.24
C ASP A 150 10.34 3.06 24.67
N ALA A 151 11.55 3.43 24.26
CA ALA A 151 12.52 2.50 23.67
C ALA A 151 12.86 1.32 24.60
N ALA A 152 12.69 1.46 25.92
CA ALA A 152 12.85 0.38 26.89
C ALA A 152 11.75 -0.71 26.80
N LEU A 153 10.58 -0.37 26.24
CA LEU A 153 9.45 -1.28 26.07
C LEU A 153 9.48 -2.02 24.72
N ILE A 154 10.35 -1.60 23.80
CA ILE A 154 10.49 -2.23 22.48
C ILE A 154 11.40 -3.45 22.61
N VAL A 155 10.82 -4.64 22.40
CA VAL A 155 11.57 -5.91 22.46
C VAL A 155 12.63 -5.93 21.37
N LYS A 156 13.90 -6.02 21.76
CA LYS A 156 15.02 -6.20 20.84
C LYS A 156 15.23 -7.68 20.58
N GLY A 157 15.55 -8.03 19.35
CA GLY A 157 15.98 -9.38 19.02
C GLY A 157 17.27 -9.73 19.75
N THR A 158 17.26 -10.84 20.49
CA THR A 158 18.41 -11.30 21.28
C THR A 158 19.20 -12.41 20.59
N THR A 159 18.65 -13.02 19.55
CA THR A 159 19.32 -14.03 18.71
C THR A 159 19.04 -13.78 17.22
N PRO A 160 19.78 -14.41 16.29
CA PRO A 160 19.48 -14.33 14.86
C PRO A 160 18.07 -14.84 14.48
N GLU A 161 17.49 -15.72 15.29
CA GLU A 161 16.16 -16.32 15.09
C GLU A 161 15.04 -15.48 15.74
N GLU A 162 15.33 -14.80 16.85
CA GLU A 162 14.40 -13.89 17.53
C GLU A 162 14.59 -12.47 16.99
N LYS A 163 13.79 -12.08 15.99
CA LYS A 163 13.97 -10.78 15.33
C LYS A 163 13.54 -9.55 16.15
N GLY A 164 12.93 -9.73 17.32
CA GLY A 164 12.36 -8.63 18.11
C GLY A 164 11.37 -7.79 17.28
N PHE A 165 11.16 -6.55 17.68
CA PHE A 165 10.42 -5.58 16.87
C PHE A 165 11.27 -5.10 15.68
N VAL A 166 10.69 -5.16 14.48
CA VAL A 166 11.30 -4.73 13.21
C VAL A 166 10.48 -3.58 12.65
N ALA A 167 11.06 -2.37 12.64
CA ALA A 167 10.34 -1.15 12.25
C ALA A 167 9.80 -1.20 10.81
N GLU A 168 10.50 -1.92 9.93
CA GLU A 168 10.15 -2.11 8.52
C GLU A 168 8.87 -2.95 8.32
N GLU A 169 8.39 -3.64 9.35
CA GLU A 169 7.10 -4.36 9.32
C GLU A 169 5.90 -3.41 9.53
N GLY A 170 6.16 -2.16 9.93
CA GLY A 170 5.15 -1.09 9.97
C GLY A 170 4.06 -1.32 11.00
N VAL A 171 2.81 -1.46 10.53
CA VAL A 171 1.61 -1.67 11.35
C VAL A 171 1.43 -3.17 11.61
N GLN A 172 1.57 -3.59 12.87
CA GLN A 172 1.48 -4.96 13.36
C GLN A 172 0.26 -5.15 14.28
N CYS A 173 0.05 -6.38 14.76
CA CYS A 173 -1.05 -6.77 15.67
C CYS A 173 -1.18 -5.82 16.87
N GLU A 174 -0.05 -5.39 17.41
CA GLU A 174 0.07 -4.54 18.60
C GLU A 174 -0.48 -3.13 18.35
N SER A 175 -0.58 -2.67 17.10
CA SER A 175 -1.19 -1.37 16.76
C SER A 175 -2.68 -1.32 17.13
N CYS A 176 -3.34 -2.49 17.15
CA CYS A 176 -4.76 -2.61 17.47
C CYS A 176 -4.96 -3.24 18.86
N HIS A 177 -4.16 -4.25 19.20
CA HIS A 177 -4.41 -5.09 20.37
C HIS A 177 -3.48 -4.82 21.56
N GLY A 178 -2.50 -3.93 21.42
CA GLY A 178 -1.44 -3.75 22.41
C GLY A 178 -0.47 -4.94 22.44
N PRO A 179 0.51 -4.94 23.36
CA PRO A 179 1.60 -5.91 23.38
C PRO A 179 1.11 -7.33 23.71
N GLY A 180 1.12 -8.21 22.69
CA GLY A 180 0.69 -9.61 22.83
C GLY A 180 1.44 -10.41 23.89
N SER A 181 2.67 -10.01 24.22
CA SER A 181 3.51 -10.64 25.23
C SER A 181 2.86 -10.68 26.62
N LEU A 182 1.97 -9.73 26.94
CA LEU A 182 1.33 -9.63 28.25
C LEU A 182 0.17 -10.62 28.43
N TYR A 183 -0.47 -11.05 27.35
CA TYR A 183 -1.65 -11.93 27.39
C TYR A 183 -1.51 -13.20 26.55
N LYS A 184 -0.33 -13.49 25.98
CA LYS A 184 -0.09 -14.68 25.13
C LYS A 184 -0.25 -16.03 25.82
N SER A 185 -0.26 -16.08 27.16
CA SER A 185 -0.42 -17.35 27.88
C SER A 185 -1.80 -17.95 27.57
N ARG A 186 -1.89 -19.27 27.34
CA ARG A 186 -3.19 -19.91 27.04
C ARG A 186 -4.23 -19.71 28.14
N LYS A 187 -3.79 -19.59 29.40
CA LYS A 187 -4.67 -19.32 30.54
C LYS A 187 -5.31 -17.94 30.42
N THR A 188 -4.52 -16.93 30.09
CA THR A 188 -4.97 -15.54 29.94
C THR A 188 -5.73 -15.34 28.65
N MET A 189 -5.19 -15.78 27.50
CA MET A 189 -5.75 -15.54 26.17
C MET A 189 -7.16 -16.12 25.97
N LYS A 190 -7.51 -17.22 26.65
CA LYS A 190 -8.83 -17.85 26.53
C LYS A 190 -9.92 -17.10 27.32
N ASP A 191 -9.54 -16.24 28.25
CA ASP A 191 -10.44 -15.43 29.07
C ASP A 191 -10.31 -13.97 28.65
N LYS A 192 -11.35 -13.45 27.97
CA LYS A 192 -11.36 -12.07 27.45
C LYS A 192 -11.13 -11.06 28.58
N THR A 193 -11.75 -11.26 29.74
CA THR A 193 -11.64 -10.33 30.88
C THR A 193 -10.23 -10.35 31.43
N ALA A 194 -9.63 -11.54 31.59
CA ALA A 194 -8.25 -11.67 32.05
C ALA A 194 -7.25 -11.09 31.03
N ALA A 195 -7.49 -11.28 29.73
CA ALA A 195 -6.65 -10.70 28.68
C ALA A 195 -6.71 -9.18 28.66
N VAL A 196 -7.90 -8.59 28.76
CA VAL A 196 -8.09 -7.14 28.84
C VAL A 196 -7.41 -6.58 30.10
N ALA A 197 -7.58 -7.24 31.24
CA ALA A 197 -6.90 -6.86 32.49
C ALA A 197 -5.36 -6.95 32.38
N ALA A 198 -4.85 -7.85 31.53
CA ALA A 198 -3.42 -8.01 31.26
C ALA A 198 -2.89 -7.04 30.17
N GLY A 199 -3.74 -6.21 29.56
CA GLY A 199 -3.32 -5.20 28.58
C GLY A 199 -3.76 -5.44 27.14
N LEU A 200 -4.61 -6.45 26.88
CA LEU A 200 -5.28 -6.56 25.58
C LEU A 200 -6.18 -5.35 25.35
N ILE A 201 -5.95 -4.66 24.23
CA ILE A 201 -6.85 -3.64 23.72
C ILE A 201 -7.88 -4.33 22.82
N ILE A 202 -9.16 -4.07 23.07
CA ILE A 202 -10.24 -4.43 22.15
C ILE A 202 -10.47 -3.22 21.25
N PRO A 203 -10.11 -3.29 19.95
CA PRO A 203 -10.21 -2.15 19.05
C PRO A 203 -11.65 -1.67 18.90
N ASP A 204 -11.84 -0.36 19.01
CA ASP A 204 -13.09 0.33 18.66
C ASP A 204 -12.86 1.30 17.49
N GLU A 205 -13.91 1.99 17.06
CA GLU A 205 -13.81 2.99 15.98
C GLU A 205 -12.85 4.13 16.33
N LYS A 206 -12.76 4.49 17.61
CA LYS A 206 -11.87 5.56 18.08
C LYS A 206 -10.42 5.19 17.86
N LEU A 207 -10.03 3.95 18.17
CA LEU A 207 -8.69 3.45 17.89
C LEU A 207 -8.40 3.47 16.38
N CYS A 208 -9.32 3.05 15.52
CA CYS A 208 -9.10 3.12 14.07
C CYS A 208 -8.88 4.56 13.58
N LYS A 209 -9.62 5.53 14.15
CA LYS A 209 -9.51 6.95 13.79
C LYS A 209 -8.26 7.64 14.34
N THR A 210 -7.41 6.99 15.14
CA THR A 210 -6.09 7.54 15.48
C THR A 210 -5.17 7.61 14.27
N CYS A 211 -5.37 6.72 13.29
CA CYS A 211 -4.64 6.70 12.02
C CYS A 211 -5.50 7.09 10.82
N HIS A 212 -6.78 6.67 10.80
CA HIS A 212 -7.71 6.95 9.72
C HIS A 212 -8.43 8.30 9.92
N ASN A 213 -7.67 9.39 9.83
CA ASN A 213 -8.15 10.74 10.08
C ASN A 213 -7.61 11.78 9.08
N PRO A 214 -8.17 13.01 9.08
CA PRO A 214 -7.78 14.09 8.17
C PRO A 214 -6.34 14.60 8.29
N GLU A 215 -5.57 14.16 9.29
CA GLU A 215 -4.16 14.54 9.40
C GLU A 215 -3.28 13.80 8.38
N SER A 216 -3.79 12.74 7.75
CA SER A 216 -3.14 12.10 6.60
C SER A 216 -3.25 12.98 5.35
N PRO A 217 -2.13 13.28 4.66
CA PRO A 217 -2.16 14.05 3.41
C PRO A 217 -3.01 13.42 2.29
N SER A 218 -3.28 12.12 2.38
CA SER A 218 -4.08 11.35 1.41
C SER A 218 -5.41 10.89 2.00
N TYR A 219 -5.87 11.53 3.09
CA TYR A 219 -7.09 11.12 3.79
C TYR A 219 -8.28 11.04 2.83
N LYS A 220 -8.95 9.90 2.88
CA LYS A 220 -10.29 9.69 2.35
C LYS A 220 -11.19 9.31 3.52
N GLU A 221 -12.46 9.63 3.42
CA GLU A 221 -13.43 9.31 4.46
C GLU A 221 -13.36 7.82 4.85
N PHE A 222 -13.27 7.57 6.15
CA PHE A 222 -13.10 6.22 6.69
C PHE A 222 -14.44 5.67 7.18
N ASN A 223 -14.97 4.69 6.45
CA ASN A 223 -16.16 3.94 6.88
C ASN A 223 -15.72 2.75 7.76
N TYR A 224 -15.85 2.92 9.08
CA TYR A 224 -15.47 1.90 10.06
C TYR A 224 -16.25 0.60 9.90
N ALA A 225 -17.56 0.67 9.65
CA ALA A 225 -18.42 -0.51 9.52
C ALA A 225 -17.98 -1.41 8.34
N GLU A 226 -17.63 -0.80 7.20
CA GLU A 226 -17.13 -1.53 6.02
C GLU A 226 -15.68 -2.02 6.20
N ALA A 227 -14.83 -1.24 6.86
CA ALA A 227 -13.45 -1.64 7.13
C ALA A 227 -13.38 -2.82 8.11
N LYS A 228 -14.20 -2.80 9.18
CA LYS A 228 -14.28 -3.88 10.20
C LYS A 228 -14.59 -5.24 9.55
N LYS A 229 -15.50 -5.28 8.58
CA LYS A 229 -15.86 -6.51 7.84
C LYS A 229 -14.69 -7.14 7.08
N LYS A 230 -13.66 -6.37 6.72
CA LYS A 230 -12.48 -6.86 5.99
C LYS A 230 -11.40 -7.43 6.89
N ILE A 231 -11.41 -7.08 8.17
CA ILE A 231 -10.36 -7.43 9.14
C ILE A 231 -10.86 -8.36 10.24
N GLU A 232 -12.18 -8.57 10.36
CA GLU A 232 -12.73 -9.48 11.36
C GLU A 232 -12.12 -10.89 11.20
N HIS A 233 -11.57 -11.39 12.29
CA HIS A 233 -11.01 -12.74 12.37
C HIS A 233 -11.73 -13.52 13.49
N PRO A 234 -13.02 -13.89 13.27
CA PRO A 234 -13.80 -14.63 14.26
C PRO A 234 -13.26 -16.04 14.44
N ASN A 235 -13.49 -16.62 15.62
CA ASN A 235 -13.12 -18.01 15.86
C ASN A 235 -14.02 -18.92 14.99
N PRO A 236 -13.46 -19.70 14.05
CA PRO A 236 -14.25 -20.51 13.12
C PRO A 236 -15.09 -21.59 13.85
N ASN A 237 -14.70 -21.98 15.06
CA ASN A 237 -15.41 -22.97 15.87
C ASN A 237 -16.55 -22.39 16.73
N LYS A 238 -16.66 -21.05 16.83
CA LYS A 238 -17.68 -20.40 17.69
C LYS A 238 -18.77 -19.67 16.90
N GLY A 239 -18.77 -19.75 15.56
CA GLY A 239 -19.64 -18.94 14.71
C GLY A 239 -19.30 -17.45 14.80
N LYS A 240 -19.87 -16.62 13.91
CA LYS A 240 -19.79 -15.16 14.07
C LYS A 240 -20.49 -14.80 15.40
N PRO A 241 -19.85 -14.02 16.28
CA PRO A 241 -20.55 -13.52 17.46
C PRO A 241 -21.72 -12.66 16.99
N GLU A 242 -22.91 -12.91 17.55
CA GLU A 242 -24.08 -12.05 17.36
C GLU A 242 -23.76 -10.68 17.97
N THR A 243 -23.48 -9.72 17.08
CA THR A 243 -23.52 -8.27 17.28
C THR A 243 -23.32 -7.75 18.71
N GLU A 244 -22.11 -7.26 19.01
CA GLU A 244 -21.85 -6.16 19.95
C GLU A 244 -21.37 -4.92 19.17
#